data_AF-A0A1X7TWP8-F1
#
_entry.id   AF-A0A1X7TWP8-F1
#
_cell.length_a   1.000
_cell.length_b   1.000
_cell.length_c   1.000
_cell.angle_alpha   90.00
_cell.angle_beta   90.00
_cell.angle_gamma   90.00
#
_symmetry.space_group_name_H-M   'P 1'
#
loop_
_entity.id
_entity.type
_entity.pdbx_description
1 polymer ?
#
loop_
_entity_poly.entity_id
_entity_poly.type
_entity_poly.pdbx_seq_one_letter_code
_entity_poly.pdbx_strand_id
1 'polypeptide(L)'
;MLFDNVMGEAFFDIPLHQVCPPGLHITLGIFQRLFNLLEEECHQLDLSISKSCASSGSSFREYQQARSAVKALEEEQAVLRVELNQAQQILALLLLSSPQPQLDRRIQDITKYIHDHTNRMATNDQSITQNEKVVSMGFEREDGVFVKSLEMALKSFNVEKQAYHGGSFIGNHVHKALKPQNIMTMCQSVSLTAASISDTALQQKAKDIQDKFVNVFTRFSSCHKIYDSSSLLTNAEIDTLERAIDTFLDFYRRSFPTASILPKMHMLEDHVVPWMKRWKVGCGCMGEQGAESLHASFNNAERAYNNMVYRVERLRVVLQNHHLKLLPSITSLEPPPLKK
;
A
#
# COMPACT_ATOMS: atom_id res chain seq x y z
N MET A 1 1.09 -18.60 -32.50
CA MET A 1 1.15 -19.40 -31.27
C MET A 1 -0.26 -19.46 -30.71
N LEU A 2 -0.86 -20.66 -30.70
CA LEU A 2 -2.07 -20.92 -29.94
C LEU A 2 -1.69 -20.96 -28.46
N PHE A 3 -2.37 -20.18 -27.64
CA PHE A 3 -2.23 -20.22 -26.19
C PHE A 3 -3.26 -21.21 -25.65
N ASP A 4 -2.79 -22.37 -25.18
CA ASP A 4 -3.65 -23.34 -24.48
C ASP A 4 -4.08 -22.75 -23.14
N ASN A 5 -5.30 -22.22 -23.08
CA ASN A 5 -5.93 -21.88 -21.80
C ASN A 5 -6.35 -23.18 -21.10
N VAL A 6 -6.03 -23.31 -19.81
CA VAL A 6 -6.25 -24.50 -18.95
C VAL A 6 -7.74 -24.77 -18.65
N MET A 7 -8.66 -24.12 -19.37
CA MET A 7 -10.10 -24.09 -19.10
C MET A 7 -10.88 -24.36 -20.40
N GLY A 8 -10.85 -25.60 -20.89
CA GLY A 8 -11.71 -26.09 -21.98
C GLY A 8 -11.43 -25.53 -23.38
N GLU A 9 -12.07 -26.15 -24.37
CA GLU A 9 -12.04 -25.69 -25.77
C GLU A 9 -12.80 -24.35 -25.86
N ALA A 10 -12.20 -23.34 -26.49
CA ALA A 10 -12.83 -22.05 -26.63
C ALA A 10 -14.14 -22.17 -27.43
N PHE A 11 -15.27 -21.71 -26.87
CA PHE A 11 -16.56 -21.72 -27.58
C PHE A 11 -16.54 -20.95 -28.91
N PHE A 12 -15.62 -19.99 -29.03
CA PHE A 12 -15.42 -19.19 -30.23
C PHE A 12 -13.91 -18.96 -30.43
N ASP A 13 -13.43 -19.09 -31.67
CA ASP A 13 -12.09 -18.67 -32.06
C ASP A 13 -12.07 -17.14 -32.23
N ILE A 14 -11.84 -16.42 -31.12
CA ILE A 14 -11.77 -14.96 -31.11
C ILE A 14 -10.29 -14.56 -31.22
N PRO A 15 -9.86 -13.93 -32.33
CA PRO A 15 -8.50 -13.44 -32.45
C PRO A 15 -8.19 -12.43 -31.35
N LEU A 16 -7.02 -12.56 -30.70
CA LEU A 16 -6.60 -11.68 -29.59
C LEU A 16 -6.70 -10.18 -29.92
N HIS A 17 -6.46 -9.81 -31.17
CA HIS A 17 -6.55 -8.42 -31.62
C HIS A 17 -7.98 -7.84 -31.63
N GLN A 18 -9.00 -8.68 -31.49
CA GLN A 18 -10.41 -8.29 -31.36
C GLN A 18 -10.85 -8.15 -29.90
N VAL A 19 -10.00 -8.57 -28.95
CA VAL A 19 -10.26 -8.43 -27.52
C VAL A 19 -9.66 -7.11 -27.05
N CYS A 20 -10.50 -6.23 -26.48
CA CYS A 20 -10.03 -5.00 -25.86
C CYS A 20 -9.14 -5.32 -24.65
N PRO A 21 -7.95 -4.70 -24.51
CA PRO A 21 -7.19 -4.77 -23.28
C PRO A 21 -8.06 -4.31 -22.10
N PRO A 22 -7.98 -4.98 -20.94
CA PRO A 22 -8.84 -4.69 -19.80
C PRO A 22 -8.36 -3.41 -19.07
N GLY A 23 -8.68 -2.25 -19.66
CA GLY A 23 -8.21 -0.93 -19.21
C GLY A 23 -8.43 -0.67 -17.72
N LEU A 24 -9.64 -0.95 -17.22
CA LEU A 24 -9.98 -0.80 -15.80
C LEU A 24 -9.05 -1.62 -14.90
N HIS A 25 -8.86 -2.91 -15.21
CA HIS A 25 -7.98 -3.76 -14.41
C HIS A 25 -6.49 -3.42 -14.54
N ILE A 26 -6.05 -2.85 -15.67
CA ILE A 26 -4.70 -2.29 -15.81
C ILE A 26 -4.55 -1.11 -14.86
N THR A 27 -5.50 -0.17 -14.90
CA THR A 27 -5.56 1.00 -14.02
C THR A 27 -5.49 0.63 -12.54
N LEU A 28 -6.39 -0.26 -12.11
CA LEU A 28 -6.48 -0.72 -10.72
C LEU A 28 -5.20 -1.42 -10.27
N GLY A 29 -4.71 -2.38 -11.06
CA GLY A 29 -3.56 -3.19 -10.70
C GLY A 29 -2.27 -2.37 -10.59
N ILE A 30 -2.02 -1.46 -11.54
CA ILE A 30 -0.82 -0.62 -11.51
C ILE A 30 -0.90 0.41 -10.38
N PHE A 31 -2.04 1.08 -10.20
CA PHE A 31 -2.19 2.04 -9.10
C PHE A 31 -2.01 1.37 -7.74
N GLN A 32 -2.67 0.24 -7.51
CA GLN A 32 -2.52 -0.54 -6.27
C GLN A 32 -1.06 -0.92 -6.03
N ARG A 33 -0.33 -1.35 -7.08
CA ARG A 33 1.08 -1.68 -6.97
C ARG A 33 1.93 -0.49 -6.55
N LEU A 34 1.75 0.67 -7.19
CA LEU A 34 2.49 1.87 -6.86
C LEU A 34 2.15 2.37 -5.45
N PHE A 35 0.88 2.29 -5.05
CA PHE A 35 0.44 2.66 -3.71
C PHE A 35 1.04 1.74 -2.64
N ASN A 36 1.05 0.42 -2.86
CA ASN A 36 1.65 -0.53 -1.92
C ASN A 36 3.16 -0.29 -1.76
N LEU A 37 3.86 0.10 -2.82
CA LEU A 37 5.28 0.47 -2.74
C LEU A 37 5.49 1.76 -1.93
N LEU A 38 4.60 2.75 -2.08
CA LEU A 38 4.62 3.98 -1.28
C LEU A 38 4.36 3.69 0.20
N GLU A 39 3.33 2.90 0.48
CA GLU A 39 2.95 2.49 1.83
C GLU A 39 4.07 1.70 2.52
N GLU A 40 4.76 0.82 1.79
CA GLU A 40 5.95 0.11 2.30
C GLU A 40 7.05 1.08 2.71
N GLU A 41 7.42 2.02 1.85
CA GLU A 41 8.46 3.02 2.14
C GLU A 41 8.08 3.91 3.34
N CYS A 42 6.79 4.27 3.46
CA CYS A 42 6.28 4.96 4.64
C CYS A 42 6.37 4.12 5.91
N HIS A 43 6.08 2.82 5.84
CA HIS A 43 6.24 1.92 6.98
C HIS A 43 7.71 1.79 7.39
N GLN A 44 8.65 1.77 6.44
CA GLN A 44 10.08 1.80 6.73
C GLN A 44 10.51 3.12 7.40
N LEU A 45 9.91 4.26 7.02
CA LEU A 45 10.10 5.51 7.74
C LEU A 45 9.58 5.40 9.18
N ASP A 46 8.38 4.84 9.39
CA ASP A 46 7.82 4.65 10.73
C ASP A 46 8.73 3.78 11.63
N LEU A 47 9.30 2.70 11.09
CA LEU A 47 10.27 1.85 11.82
C LEU A 47 11.56 2.61 12.20
N SER A 48 11.94 3.60 11.40
CA SER A 48 13.14 4.42 11.64
C SER A 48 12.94 5.52 12.69
N ILE A 49 11.70 5.80 13.09
CA ILE A 49 11.40 6.81 14.12
C ILE A 49 12.01 6.38 15.46
N SER A 50 12.81 7.27 16.06
CA SER A 50 13.46 7.07 17.36
C SER A 50 12.68 7.63 18.55
N LYS A 51 11.65 8.47 18.31
CA LYS A 51 10.88 9.17 19.36
C LYS A 51 9.39 8.82 19.31
N SER A 52 8.75 8.80 20.47
CA SER A 52 7.30 8.58 20.54
C SER A 52 6.51 9.73 19.96
N CYS A 53 5.61 9.38 19.04
CA CYS A 53 4.69 10.30 18.40
C CYS A 53 3.30 10.08 18.98
N ALA A 54 2.65 11.14 19.47
CA ALA A 54 1.36 11.05 20.17
C ALA A 54 0.22 10.50 19.31
N SER A 55 0.30 10.65 17.98
CA SER A 55 -0.70 10.21 16.99
C SER A 55 -0.61 8.73 16.59
N SER A 56 0.35 7.99 17.14
CA SER A 56 0.54 6.57 16.84
C SER A 56 -0.45 5.65 17.55
N GLY A 57 -0.70 4.48 16.95
CA GLY A 57 -1.58 3.46 17.52
C GLY A 57 -0.92 2.60 18.61
N SER A 58 -1.67 1.64 19.16
CA SER A 58 -1.23 0.85 20.32
C SER A 58 -0.04 -0.05 19.99
N SER A 59 -0.04 -0.74 18.84
CA SER A 59 1.06 -1.65 18.49
C SER A 59 2.37 -0.89 18.24
N PHE A 60 2.31 0.31 17.67
CA PHE A 60 3.48 1.17 17.49
C PHE A 60 4.06 1.65 18.84
N ARG A 61 3.19 2.00 19.80
CA ARG A 61 3.64 2.40 21.15
C ARG A 61 4.31 1.25 21.88
N GLU A 62 3.74 0.05 21.79
CA GLU A 62 4.34 -1.18 22.35
C GLU A 62 5.71 -1.47 21.72
N TYR A 63 5.80 -1.40 20.38
CA TYR A 63 7.07 -1.53 19.66
C TYR A 63 8.13 -0.52 20.13
N GLN A 64 7.75 0.76 20.27
CA GLN A 64 8.68 1.78 20.74
C GLN A 64 9.10 1.61 22.21
N GLN A 65 8.17 1.21 23.07
CA GLN A 65 8.47 0.92 24.47
C GLN A 65 9.45 -0.26 24.56
N ALA A 66 9.19 -1.34 23.83
CA ALA A 66 10.08 -2.49 23.78
C ALA A 66 11.47 -2.11 23.27
N ARG A 67 11.55 -1.33 22.19
CA ARG A 67 12.83 -0.84 21.64
C ARG A 67 13.61 0.03 22.63
N SER A 68 12.91 0.92 23.34
CA SER A 68 13.54 1.78 24.36
C SER A 68 13.99 0.97 25.58
N ALA A 69 13.21 -0.03 25.98
CA ALA A 69 13.53 -0.94 27.07
C ALA A 69 14.75 -1.80 26.75
N VAL A 70 14.85 -2.36 25.54
CA VAL A 70 16.06 -3.11 25.10
C VAL A 70 17.30 -2.24 25.26
N LYS A 71 17.27 -1.03 24.69
CA LYS A 71 18.42 -0.12 24.76
C LYS A 71 18.82 0.21 26.20
N ALA A 72 17.85 0.51 27.07
CA ALA A 72 18.11 0.83 28.47
C ALA A 72 18.68 -0.38 29.25
N LEU A 73 18.15 -1.59 28.99
CA LEU A 73 18.61 -2.83 29.61
C LEU A 73 20.00 -3.25 29.14
N GLU A 74 20.32 -3.02 27.87
CA GLU A 74 21.67 -3.23 27.30
C GLU A 74 22.70 -2.27 27.92
N GLU A 75 22.33 -0.99 28.05
CA GLU A 75 23.16 0.01 28.73
C GLU A 75 23.39 -0.36 30.21
N GLU A 76 22.34 -0.79 30.92
CA GLU A 76 22.44 -1.29 32.30
C GLU A 76 23.33 -2.55 32.38
N GLN A 77 23.16 -3.50 31.46
CA GLN A 77 24.02 -4.69 31.42
C GLN A 77 25.49 -4.36 31.23
N ALA A 78 25.79 -3.38 30.37
CA ALA A 78 27.17 -2.94 30.15
C ALA A 78 27.78 -2.40 31.45
N VAL A 79 27.02 -1.62 32.22
CA VAL A 79 27.45 -1.10 33.54
C VAL A 79 27.63 -2.24 34.56
N LEU A 80 26.61 -3.10 34.72
CA LEU A 80 26.66 -4.22 35.67
C LEU A 80 27.83 -5.17 35.38
N ARG A 81 28.15 -5.40 34.10
CA ARG A 81 29.27 -6.25 33.70
C ARG A 81 30.62 -5.65 34.10
N VAL A 82 30.78 -4.32 34.02
CA VAL A 82 31.99 -3.63 34.49
C VAL A 82 32.12 -3.73 36.01
N GLU A 83 31.04 -3.45 36.75
CA GLU A 83 31.03 -3.52 38.21
C GLU A 83 31.28 -4.94 38.72
N LEU A 84 30.70 -5.95 38.06
CA LEU A 84 30.88 -7.36 38.41
C LEU A 84 32.34 -7.80 38.20
N ASN A 85 32.97 -7.37 37.10
CA ASN A 85 34.40 -7.62 36.88
C ASN A 85 35.28 -6.98 37.97
N GLN A 86 34.96 -5.76 38.41
CA GLN A 86 35.67 -5.10 39.51
C GLN A 86 35.46 -5.83 40.84
N ALA A 87 34.22 -6.22 41.16
CA ALA A 87 33.91 -6.96 42.39
C ALA A 87 34.63 -8.31 42.45
N GLN A 88 34.73 -9.02 41.32
CA GLN A 88 35.48 -10.26 41.21
C GLN A 88 36.99 -10.07 41.47
N GLN A 89 37.59 -8.98 40.97
CA GLN A 89 38.99 -8.65 41.27
C GLN A 89 39.20 -8.35 42.75
N ILE A 90 38.30 -7.58 43.37
CA ILE A 90 38.37 -7.28 44.80
C ILE A 90 38.21 -8.55 45.63
N LEU A 91 37.28 -9.43 45.27
CA LEU A 91 37.09 -10.72 45.93
C LEU A 91 38.37 -11.56 45.90
N ALA A 92 39.02 -11.66 44.74
CA ALA A 92 40.27 -12.40 44.58
C ALA A 92 41.38 -11.85 45.51
N LEU A 93 41.52 -10.53 45.61
CA LEU A 93 42.49 -9.90 46.51
C LEU A 93 42.18 -10.18 47.98
N LEU A 94 40.91 -10.10 48.39
CA LEU A 94 40.51 -10.38 49.78
C LEU A 94 40.74 -11.85 50.15
N LEU A 95 40.46 -12.78 49.25
CA LEU A 95 40.70 -14.21 49.48
C LEU A 95 42.20 -14.51 49.68
N LEU A 96 43.09 -13.82 48.97
CA LEU A 96 44.54 -13.97 49.12
C LEU A 96 45.08 -13.30 50.40
N SER A 97 44.40 -12.28 50.90
CA SER A 97 44.88 -11.44 52.01
C SER A 97 44.27 -11.81 53.36
N SER A 98 43.20 -12.60 53.39
CA SER A 98 42.46 -12.91 54.60
C SER A 98 42.94 -14.23 55.23
N PRO A 99 43.38 -14.23 56.51
CA PRO A 99 43.84 -15.45 57.19
C PRO A 99 42.71 -16.43 57.51
N GLN A 100 41.45 -15.97 57.57
CA GLN A 100 40.26 -16.82 57.73
C GLN A 100 39.12 -16.33 56.82
N PRO A 101 39.17 -16.65 55.51
CA PRO A 101 38.23 -16.13 54.51
C PRO A 101 36.75 -16.39 54.82
N GLN A 102 36.47 -17.52 55.47
CA GLN A 102 35.11 -17.98 55.80
C GLN A 102 34.39 -17.06 56.80
N LEU A 103 35.16 -16.36 57.66
CA LEU A 103 34.66 -15.49 58.72
C LEU A 103 34.80 -14.00 58.38
N ASP A 104 35.42 -13.67 57.25
CA ASP A 104 35.63 -12.28 56.82
C ASP A 104 34.35 -11.72 56.22
N ARG A 105 33.73 -10.78 56.95
CA ARG A 105 32.48 -10.13 56.54
C ARG A 105 32.59 -9.45 55.18
N ARG A 106 33.76 -8.91 54.81
CA ARG A 106 33.98 -8.24 53.51
C ARG A 106 33.87 -9.23 52.36
N ILE A 107 34.39 -10.44 52.55
CA ILE A 107 34.29 -11.53 51.55
C ILE A 107 32.82 -11.92 51.37
N GLN A 108 32.07 -12.04 52.46
CA GLN A 108 30.64 -12.35 52.42
C GLN A 108 29.85 -11.25 51.70
N ASP A 109 30.11 -9.98 52.00
CA ASP A 109 29.42 -8.83 51.39
C ASP A 109 29.69 -8.75 49.88
N ILE A 110 30.94 -8.92 49.45
CA ILE A 110 31.29 -8.91 48.01
C ILE A 110 30.75 -10.14 47.29
N THR A 111 30.76 -11.31 47.92
CA THR A 111 30.18 -12.53 47.33
C THR A 111 28.68 -12.34 47.10
N LYS A 112 27.97 -11.74 48.07
CA LYS A 112 26.56 -11.38 47.93
C LYS A 112 26.35 -10.35 46.82
N TYR A 113 27.18 -9.30 46.76
CA TYR A 113 27.13 -8.30 45.70
C TYR A 113 27.26 -8.93 44.31
N ILE A 114 28.23 -9.82 44.10
CA ILE A 114 28.43 -10.54 42.83
C ILE A 114 27.20 -11.40 42.50
N HIS A 115 26.65 -12.11 43.48
CA HIS A 115 25.45 -12.93 43.28
C HIS A 115 24.25 -12.09 42.86
N ASP A 116 23.98 -10.99 43.56
CA ASP A 116 22.88 -10.07 43.26
C ASP A 116 23.01 -9.46 41.85
N HIS A 117 24.23 -9.06 41.45
CA HIS A 117 24.50 -8.53 40.11
C HIS A 117 24.33 -9.60 39.03
N THR A 118 24.78 -10.84 39.29
CA THR A 118 24.61 -11.96 38.36
C THR A 118 23.12 -12.25 38.12
N ASN A 119 22.31 -12.29 39.18
CA ASN A 119 20.87 -12.51 39.09
C ASN A 119 20.15 -11.37 38.35
N ARG A 120 20.58 -10.12 38.59
CA ARG A 120 20.04 -8.95 37.87
C ARG A 120 20.39 -9.01 36.38
N MET A 121 21.63 -9.36 36.03
CA MET A 121 22.03 -9.55 34.64
C MET A 121 21.20 -10.64 33.94
N ALA A 122 20.98 -11.78 34.60
CA ALA A 122 20.13 -12.85 34.05
C ALA A 122 18.66 -12.43 33.87
N THR A 123 18.14 -11.59 34.77
CA THR A 123 16.79 -11.01 34.65
C THR A 123 16.71 -10.02 33.48
N ASN A 124 17.76 -9.21 33.30
CA ASN A 124 17.88 -8.30 32.16
C ASN A 124 17.98 -9.07 30.85
N ASP A 125 18.75 -10.16 30.77
CA ASP A 125 18.84 -11.03 29.58
C ASP A 125 17.47 -11.57 29.14
N GLN A 126 16.67 -12.05 30.11
CA GLN A 126 15.31 -12.53 29.85
C GLN A 126 14.40 -11.41 29.31
N SER A 127 14.49 -10.22 29.92
CA SER A 127 13.70 -9.06 29.54
C SER A 127 14.11 -8.51 28.16
N ILE A 128 15.41 -8.50 27.85
CA ILE A 128 15.94 -8.15 26.53
C ILE A 128 15.37 -9.14 25.50
N THR A 129 15.51 -10.44 25.73
CA THR A 129 14.99 -11.48 24.82
C THR A 129 13.48 -11.33 24.57
N GLN A 130 12.70 -10.99 25.60
CA GLN A 130 11.27 -10.76 25.45
C GLN A 130 10.94 -9.52 24.61
N ASN A 131 11.62 -8.40 24.87
CA ASN A 131 11.39 -7.16 24.13
C ASN A 131 11.94 -7.23 22.70
N GLU A 132 13.06 -7.92 22.46
CA GLU A 132 13.60 -8.18 21.14
C GLU A 132 12.62 -8.95 20.26
N LYS A 133 11.84 -9.91 20.82
CA LYS A 133 10.77 -10.57 20.08
C LYS A 133 9.73 -9.56 19.58
N VAL A 134 9.29 -8.64 20.44
CA VAL A 134 8.35 -7.57 20.05
C VAL A 134 8.96 -6.68 18.96
N VAL A 135 10.21 -6.26 19.13
CA VAL A 135 10.92 -5.43 18.13
C VAL A 135 11.06 -6.18 16.80
N SER A 136 11.35 -7.49 16.82
CA SER A 136 11.50 -8.31 15.61
C SER A 136 10.19 -8.52 14.84
N MET A 137 9.06 -8.54 15.55
CA MET A 137 7.73 -8.64 14.92
C MET A 137 7.30 -7.30 14.29
N GLY A 138 7.87 -6.18 14.71
CA GLY A 138 7.47 -4.85 14.26
C GLY A 138 6.12 -4.43 14.86
N PHE A 139 5.37 -3.64 14.11
CA PHE A 139 4.04 -3.17 14.49
C PHE A 139 3.12 -3.14 13.26
N GLU A 140 1.82 -3.05 13.48
CA GLU A 140 0.83 -3.05 12.39
C GLU A 140 0.99 -1.80 11.52
N ARG A 141 0.98 -1.95 10.18
CA ARG A 141 1.21 -0.83 9.25
C ARG A 141 0.25 0.33 9.50
N GLU A 142 -1.01 0.00 9.75
CA GLU A 142 -2.09 0.96 10.00
C GLU A 142 -1.85 1.80 11.27
N ASP A 143 -0.97 1.36 12.18
CA ASP A 143 -0.63 2.07 13.41
C ASP A 143 0.51 3.09 13.25
N GLY A 144 1.21 3.05 12.11
CA GLY A 144 2.30 3.95 11.74
C GLY A 144 1.81 5.38 11.45
N VAL A 145 2.62 6.37 11.83
CA VAL A 145 2.26 7.79 11.68
C VAL A 145 2.26 8.20 10.21
N PHE A 146 3.23 7.72 9.43
CA PHE A 146 3.30 8.00 7.99
C PHE A 146 2.17 7.32 7.22
N VAL A 147 1.89 6.03 7.52
CA VAL A 147 0.79 5.29 6.88
C VAL A 147 -0.57 5.93 7.18
N LYS A 148 -0.84 6.29 8.45
CA LYS A 148 -2.06 7.04 8.81
C LYS A 148 -2.19 8.36 8.05
N SER A 149 -1.08 9.07 7.87
CA SER A 149 -1.07 10.33 7.12
C SER A 149 -1.39 10.15 5.64
N LEU A 150 -0.90 9.07 5.02
CA LEU A 150 -1.29 8.70 3.66
C LEU A 150 -2.80 8.43 3.55
N GLU A 151 -3.36 7.68 4.49
CA GLU A 151 -4.81 7.41 4.50
C GLU A 151 -5.64 8.67 4.70
N MET A 152 -5.22 9.56 5.61
CA MET A 152 -5.86 10.87 5.78
C MET A 152 -5.79 11.72 4.51
N ALA A 153 -4.65 11.68 3.80
CA ALA A 153 -4.50 12.36 2.53
C ALA A 153 -5.47 11.81 1.47
N LEU A 154 -5.60 10.48 1.33
CA LEU A 154 -6.58 9.86 0.44
C LEU A 154 -8.02 10.26 0.78
N LYS A 155 -8.37 10.22 2.07
CA LYS A 155 -9.70 10.60 2.58
C LYS A 155 -10.04 12.05 2.26
N SER A 156 -9.06 12.96 2.29
CA SER A 156 -9.26 14.38 1.99
C SER A 156 -9.84 14.65 0.59
N PHE A 157 -9.65 13.73 -0.36
CA PHE A 157 -10.24 13.80 -1.69
C PHE A 157 -11.21 12.64 -2.00
N ASN A 158 -11.83 12.09 -0.94
CA ASN A 158 -12.86 11.05 -1.00
C ASN A 158 -12.40 9.77 -1.72
N VAL A 159 -11.21 9.30 -1.35
CA VAL A 159 -10.66 8.01 -1.77
C VAL A 159 -10.37 7.18 -0.52
N GLU A 160 -10.86 5.95 -0.52
CA GLU A 160 -10.69 5.00 0.58
C GLU A 160 -10.46 3.60 0.02
N LYS A 161 -9.71 2.77 0.76
CA LYS A 161 -9.58 1.33 0.48
C LYS A 161 -10.90 0.65 0.83
N GLN A 162 -11.46 -0.16 -0.08
CA GLN A 162 -12.74 -0.83 0.16
C GLN A 162 -12.52 -2.15 0.93
N ALA A 163 -13.14 -2.28 2.10
CA ALA A 163 -13.00 -3.46 2.97
C ALA A 163 -13.42 -4.78 2.30
N TYR A 164 -14.49 -4.76 1.48
CA TYR A 164 -15.03 -5.95 0.82
C TYR A 164 -14.21 -6.46 -0.37
N HIS A 165 -13.16 -5.75 -0.78
CA HIS A 165 -12.29 -6.11 -1.90
C HIS A 165 -10.84 -6.33 -1.46
N GLY A 166 -10.61 -6.90 -0.27
CA GLY A 166 -9.27 -7.15 0.25
C GLY A 166 -8.44 -5.87 0.43
N GLY A 167 -9.11 -4.73 0.70
CA GLY A 167 -8.45 -3.42 0.80
C GLY A 167 -8.13 -2.77 -0.55
N SER A 168 -8.73 -3.21 -1.66
CA SER A 168 -8.48 -2.66 -3.00
C SER A 168 -9.18 -1.33 -3.26
N PHE A 169 -8.61 -0.53 -4.16
CA PHE A 169 -9.29 0.62 -4.77
C PHE A 169 -10.32 0.19 -5.83
N ILE A 170 -11.28 1.08 -6.10
CA ILE A 170 -12.24 0.97 -7.23
C ILE A 170 -11.92 1.99 -8.32
N GLY A 171 -12.45 1.83 -9.53
CA GLY A 171 -12.09 2.64 -10.70
C GLY A 171 -12.22 4.14 -10.45
N ASN A 172 -13.34 4.57 -9.87
CA ASN A 172 -13.58 5.97 -9.51
C ASN A 172 -12.56 6.53 -8.52
N HIS A 173 -12.07 5.71 -7.58
CA HIS A 173 -11.07 6.13 -6.62
C HIS A 173 -9.72 6.36 -7.29
N VAL A 174 -9.30 5.44 -8.16
CA VAL A 174 -8.04 5.59 -8.89
C VAL A 174 -8.08 6.77 -9.85
N HIS A 175 -9.19 6.97 -10.57
CA HIS A 175 -9.37 8.13 -11.44
C HIS A 175 -9.26 9.46 -10.66
N LYS A 176 -9.81 9.54 -9.45
CA LYS A 176 -9.62 10.70 -8.56
C LYS A 176 -8.17 10.82 -8.11
N ALA A 177 -7.55 9.73 -7.65
CA ALA A 177 -6.19 9.75 -7.11
C ALA A 177 -5.14 10.15 -8.15
N LEU A 178 -5.33 9.79 -9.42
CA LEU A 178 -4.42 10.13 -10.52
C LEU A 178 -4.52 11.59 -11.00
N LYS A 179 -5.38 12.42 -10.41
CA LYS A 179 -5.40 13.87 -10.71
C LYS A 179 -4.13 14.52 -10.15
N PRO A 180 -3.48 15.46 -10.89
CA PRO A 180 -2.21 16.06 -10.47
C PRO A 180 -2.22 16.62 -9.04
N GLN A 181 -3.28 17.33 -8.66
CA GLN A 181 -3.43 17.86 -7.30
C GLN A 181 -3.49 16.76 -6.25
N ASN A 182 -4.17 15.65 -6.53
CA ASN A 182 -4.36 14.55 -5.57
C ASN A 182 -3.08 13.70 -5.45
N ILE A 183 -2.35 13.49 -6.55
CA ILE A 183 -1.01 12.90 -6.53
C ILE A 183 -0.10 13.73 -5.61
N MET A 184 -0.10 15.05 -5.78
CA MET A 184 0.70 15.95 -4.96
C MET A 184 0.28 15.87 -3.49
N THR A 185 -1.02 16.03 -3.18
CA THR A 185 -1.54 15.93 -1.81
C THR A 185 -1.16 14.61 -1.13
N MET A 186 -1.31 13.48 -1.83
CA MET A 186 -0.96 12.16 -1.32
C MET A 186 0.53 12.01 -1.06
N CYS A 187 1.41 12.40 -2.00
CA CYS A 187 2.84 12.22 -1.82
C CYS A 187 3.44 13.25 -0.85
N GLN A 188 2.89 14.47 -0.81
CA GLN A 188 3.35 15.54 0.07
C GLN A 188 3.01 15.28 1.53
N SER A 189 1.98 14.48 1.83
CA SER A 189 1.64 14.11 3.22
C SER A 189 2.82 13.42 3.92
N VAL A 190 3.65 12.67 3.20
CA VAL A 190 4.87 12.04 3.72
C VAL A 190 5.84 13.09 4.25
N SER A 191 6.19 14.09 3.44
CA SER A 191 7.11 15.16 3.86
C SER A 191 6.52 16.06 4.95
N LEU A 192 5.21 16.35 4.90
CA LEU A 192 4.54 17.12 5.95
C LEU A 192 4.55 16.39 7.30
N THR A 193 4.39 15.06 7.25
CA THR A 193 4.48 14.21 8.45
C THR A 193 5.90 14.24 9.01
N ALA A 194 6.92 14.09 8.15
CA ALA A 194 8.32 14.18 8.59
C ALA A 194 8.68 15.57 9.13
N ALA A 195 8.10 16.66 8.60
CA ALA A 195 8.32 18.01 9.11
C ALA A 195 7.81 18.19 10.56
N SER A 196 6.77 17.45 10.96
CA SER A 196 6.30 17.41 12.35
C SER A 196 7.24 16.67 13.30
N ILE A 197 8.19 15.90 12.76
CA ILE A 197 9.18 15.12 13.51
C ILE A 197 10.51 15.87 13.41
N SER A 198 11.07 16.27 14.55
CA SER A 198 12.36 17.01 14.59
C SER A 198 13.56 16.08 14.34
N ASP A 199 13.62 15.48 13.14
CA ASP A 199 14.69 14.61 12.65
C ASP A 199 15.01 14.96 11.18
N THR A 200 16.16 15.58 10.94
CA THR A 200 16.57 16.06 9.62
C THR A 200 16.88 14.93 8.63
N ALA A 201 17.40 13.80 9.11
CA ALA A 201 17.70 12.65 8.26
C ALA A 201 16.39 11.99 7.80
N LEU A 202 15.40 11.91 8.69
CA LEU A 202 14.06 11.42 8.36
C LEU A 202 13.36 12.35 7.35
N GLN A 203 13.48 13.67 7.54
CA GLN A 203 12.91 14.66 6.62
C GLN A 203 13.49 14.55 5.20
N GLN A 204 14.80 14.35 5.06
CA GLN A 204 15.41 14.17 3.74
C GLN A 204 14.89 12.90 3.06
N LYS A 205 14.86 11.76 3.77
CA LYS A 205 14.32 10.51 3.22
C LYS A 205 12.86 10.64 2.80
N ALA A 206 12.04 11.30 3.63
CA ALA A 206 10.63 11.57 3.32
C ALA A 206 10.48 12.43 2.05
N LYS A 207 11.36 13.41 1.86
CA LYS A 207 11.39 14.25 0.66
C LYS A 207 11.77 13.44 -0.59
N ASP A 208 12.78 12.58 -0.48
CA ASP A 208 13.18 11.71 -1.59
C ASP A 208 12.06 10.73 -1.98
N ILE A 209 11.34 10.19 -0.99
CA ILE A 209 10.15 9.35 -1.21
C ILE A 209 9.04 10.15 -1.89
N GLN A 210 8.72 11.35 -1.40
CA GLN A 210 7.74 12.23 -2.05
C GLN A 210 8.09 12.43 -3.53
N ASP A 211 9.31 12.85 -3.82
CA ASP A 211 9.72 13.22 -5.18
C ASP A 211 9.71 11.99 -6.11
N LYS A 212 10.17 10.83 -5.62
CA LYS A 212 10.11 9.54 -6.33
C LYS A 212 8.67 9.17 -6.70
N PHE A 213 7.75 9.25 -5.73
CA PHE A 213 6.36 8.81 -5.95
C PHE A 213 5.53 9.82 -6.73
N VAL A 214 5.73 11.13 -6.56
CA VAL A 214 5.14 12.14 -7.45
C VAL A 214 5.51 11.84 -8.91
N ASN A 215 6.78 11.52 -9.16
CA ASN A 215 7.29 11.26 -10.50
C ASN A 215 6.64 10.02 -11.12
N VAL A 216 6.64 8.87 -10.42
CA VAL A 216 6.05 7.63 -10.95
C VAL A 216 4.53 7.74 -11.16
N PHE A 217 3.79 8.31 -10.21
CA PHE A 217 2.34 8.48 -10.35
C PHE A 217 1.98 9.46 -11.48
N THR A 218 2.76 10.53 -11.67
CA THR A 218 2.52 11.49 -12.76
C THR A 218 2.75 10.87 -14.13
N ARG A 219 3.81 10.06 -14.28
CA ARG A 219 4.08 9.31 -15.52
C ARG A 219 2.97 8.31 -15.80
N PHE A 220 2.52 7.57 -14.79
CA PHE A 220 1.41 6.65 -14.96
C PHE A 220 0.09 7.37 -15.30
N SER A 221 -0.20 8.50 -14.65
CA SER A 221 -1.36 9.35 -14.92
C SER A 221 -1.40 9.83 -16.39
N SER A 222 -0.22 10.13 -16.96
CA SER A 222 -0.10 10.51 -18.37
C SER A 222 -0.49 9.38 -19.32
N CYS A 223 -0.15 8.13 -18.99
CA CYS A 223 -0.62 6.97 -19.74
C CYS A 223 -2.15 6.82 -19.62
N HIS A 224 -2.64 6.80 -18.37
CA HIS A 224 -4.04 6.60 -18.02
C HIS A 224 -4.97 7.59 -18.74
N LYS A 225 -4.60 8.86 -18.79
CA LYS A 225 -5.41 9.91 -19.44
C LYS A 225 -5.72 9.60 -20.90
N ILE A 226 -4.81 8.94 -21.62
CA ILE A 226 -4.97 8.64 -23.05
C ILE A 226 -5.65 7.28 -23.22
N TYR A 227 -5.13 6.23 -22.57
CA TYR A 227 -5.65 4.89 -22.83
C TYR A 227 -7.06 4.67 -22.27
N ASP A 228 -7.44 5.35 -21.18
CA ASP A 228 -8.77 5.23 -20.57
C ASP A 228 -9.79 6.18 -21.22
N SER A 229 -9.42 6.88 -22.29
CA SER A 229 -10.32 7.81 -22.97
C SER A 229 -11.51 7.10 -23.65
N SER A 230 -12.62 7.82 -23.74
CA SER A 230 -13.84 7.39 -24.43
C SER A 230 -14.00 8.08 -25.80
N SER A 231 -12.89 8.48 -26.43
CA SER A 231 -12.87 9.22 -27.69
C SER A 231 -12.10 8.47 -28.78
N LEU A 232 -12.34 8.88 -30.02
CA LEU A 232 -11.48 8.52 -31.15
C LEU A 232 -10.08 9.10 -30.92
N LEU A 233 -9.05 8.31 -31.24
CA LEU A 233 -7.65 8.65 -31.06
C LEU A 233 -6.98 8.84 -32.42
N THR A 234 -6.25 9.94 -32.54
CA THR A 234 -5.34 10.20 -33.67
C THR A 234 -4.04 9.39 -33.50
N ASN A 235 -3.31 9.19 -34.61
CA ASN A 235 -1.98 8.54 -34.54
C ASN A 235 -1.02 9.30 -33.62
N ALA A 236 -1.05 10.63 -33.64
CA ALA A 236 -0.17 11.45 -32.79
C ALA A 236 -0.46 11.26 -31.28
N GLU A 237 -1.73 11.09 -30.91
CA GLU A 237 -2.12 10.77 -29.53
C GLU A 237 -1.67 9.36 -29.13
N ILE A 238 -1.78 8.39 -30.04
CA ILE A 238 -1.31 7.02 -29.80
C ILE A 238 0.22 6.97 -29.66
N ASP A 239 0.97 7.70 -30.49
CA ASP A 239 2.42 7.81 -30.37
C ASP A 239 2.83 8.52 -29.07
N THR A 240 1.99 9.45 -28.60
CA THR A 240 2.18 10.12 -27.30
C THR A 240 1.96 9.14 -26.15
N LEU A 241 0.96 8.26 -26.25
CA LEU A 241 0.74 7.18 -25.29
C LEU A 241 1.93 6.20 -25.27
N GLU A 242 2.43 5.77 -26.44
CA GLU A 242 3.59 4.87 -26.56
C GLU A 242 4.80 5.45 -25.82
N ARG A 243 5.16 6.71 -26.11
CA ARG A 243 6.24 7.41 -25.38
C ARG A 243 5.98 7.54 -23.89
N ALA A 244 4.73 7.78 -23.47
CA ALA A 244 4.38 7.90 -22.07
C ALA A 244 4.54 6.56 -21.33
N ILE A 245 4.18 5.44 -21.97
CA ILE A 245 4.34 4.09 -21.45
C ILE A 245 5.82 3.74 -21.32
N ASP A 246 6.62 3.96 -22.35
CA ASP A 246 8.07 3.74 -22.32
C ASP A 246 8.71 4.51 -21.15
N THR A 247 8.35 5.78 -21.05
CA THR A 247 8.85 6.69 -20.03
C THR A 247 8.44 6.26 -18.62
N PHE A 248 7.21 5.77 -18.45
CA PHE A 248 6.71 5.24 -17.18
C PHE A 248 7.43 3.95 -16.77
N LEU A 249 7.55 2.98 -17.68
CA LEU A 249 8.11 1.67 -17.36
C LEU A 249 9.64 1.70 -17.23
N ASP A 250 10.33 2.53 -18.01
CA ASP A 250 11.76 2.80 -17.82
C ASP A 250 12.03 3.39 -16.42
N PHE A 251 11.24 4.40 -16.02
CA PHE A 251 11.34 4.95 -14.66
C PHE A 251 11.01 3.89 -13.60
N TYR A 252 9.94 3.11 -13.78
CA TYR A 252 9.55 2.06 -12.84
C TYR A 252 10.67 1.04 -12.63
N ARG A 253 11.26 0.51 -13.71
CA ARG A 253 12.35 -0.47 -13.64
C ARG A 253 13.59 0.08 -12.95
N ARG A 254 13.94 1.34 -13.20
CA ARG A 254 15.11 1.99 -12.58
C ARG A 254 14.88 2.31 -11.10
N SER A 255 13.69 2.80 -10.75
CA SER A 255 13.37 3.19 -9.38
C SER A 255 13.03 2.01 -8.47
N PHE A 256 12.58 0.89 -9.04
CA PHE A 256 12.18 -0.31 -8.30
C PHE A 256 12.80 -1.59 -8.90
N PRO A 257 14.14 -1.73 -8.89
CA PRO A 257 14.83 -2.83 -9.58
C PRO A 257 14.51 -4.22 -9.01
N THR A 258 14.06 -4.30 -7.76
CA THR A 258 13.64 -5.54 -7.09
C THR A 258 12.15 -5.82 -7.25
N ALA A 259 11.37 -4.89 -7.80
CA ALA A 259 9.95 -5.06 -8.02
C ALA A 259 9.68 -5.85 -9.29
N SER A 260 8.79 -6.85 -9.22
CA SER A 260 8.34 -7.58 -10.40
C SER A 260 7.50 -6.71 -11.34
N ILE A 261 7.61 -6.98 -12.64
CA ILE A 261 6.71 -6.45 -13.67
C ILE A 261 5.41 -7.25 -13.62
N LEU A 262 4.30 -6.56 -13.38
CA LEU A 262 2.98 -7.20 -13.32
C LEU A 262 2.49 -7.57 -14.73
N PRO A 263 1.67 -8.64 -14.87
CA PRO A 263 0.98 -8.91 -16.13
C PRO A 263 0.22 -7.69 -16.67
N LYS A 264 -0.33 -6.84 -15.78
CA LYS A 264 -0.99 -5.58 -16.15
C LYS A 264 -0.04 -4.53 -16.74
N MET A 265 1.20 -4.48 -16.28
CA MET A 265 2.24 -3.61 -16.85
C MET A 265 2.68 -4.12 -18.22
N HIS A 266 2.85 -5.44 -18.37
CA HIS A 266 3.10 -6.05 -19.69
C HIS A 266 1.94 -5.82 -20.67
N MET A 267 0.69 -5.93 -20.23
CA MET A 267 -0.48 -5.57 -21.03
C MET A 267 -0.42 -4.11 -21.50
N LEU A 268 -0.07 -3.20 -20.60
CA LEU A 268 0.10 -1.78 -20.93
C LEU A 268 1.22 -1.57 -21.96
N GLU A 269 2.37 -2.21 -21.76
CA GLU A 269 3.57 -2.08 -22.60
C GLU A 269 3.38 -2.65 -24.00
N ASP A 270 2.96 -3.90 -24.10
CA ASP A 270 3.09 -4.67 -25.33
C ASP A 270 1.76 -4.80 -26.11
N HIS A 271 0.61 -4.55 -25.46
CA HIS A 271 -0.69 -4.89 -26.04
C HIS A 271 -1.60 -3.68 -26.24
N VAL A 272 -1.54 -2.66 -25.39
CA VAL A 272 -2.42 -1.48 -25.48
C VAL A 272 -2.16 -0.69 -26.77
N VAL A 273 -0.90 -0.35 -27.07
CA VAL A 273 -0.58 0.47 -28.25
C VAL A 273 -0.92 -0.24 -29.57
N PRO A 274 -0.54 -1.52 -29.81
CA PRO A 274 -0.93 -2.23 -31.03
C PRO A 274 -2.45 -2.31 -31.21
N TRP A 275 -3.20 -2.52 -30.12
CA TRP A 275 -4.64 -2.55 -30.15
C TRP A 275 -5.22 -1.18 -30.53
N MET A 276 -4.75 -0.09 -29.91
CA MET A 276 -5.22 1.27 -30.22
C MET A 276 -4.83 1.71 -31.63
N LYS A 277 -3.67 1.29 -32.15
CA LYS A 277 -3.28 1.53 -33.54
C LYS A 277 -4.27 0.90 -34.53
N ARG A 278 -4.91 -0.22 -34.16
CA ARG A 278 -5.94 -0.90 -34.97
C ARG A 278 -7.32 -0.26 -34.86
N TRP A 279 -7.79 -0.04 -33.63
CA TRP A 279 -9.18 0.34 -33.38
C TRP A 279 -9.41 1.84 -33.27
N LYS A 280 -8.35 2.64 -33.11
CA LYS A 280 -8.38 4.12 -33.04
C LYS A 280 -9.33 4.67 -31.97
N VAL A 281 -9.52 3.93 -30.88
CA VAL A 281 -10.30 4.33 -29.71
C VAL A 281 -9.54 4.00 -28.44
N GLY A 282 -9.83 4.71 -27.36
CA GLY A 282 -9.37 4.34 -26.03
C GLY A 282 -10.12 3.12 -25.47
N CYS A 283 -9.54 2.48 -24.45
CA CYS A 283 -10.17 1.38 -23.73
C CYS A 283 -11.48 1.79 -23.06
N GLY A 284 -11.70 3.08 -22.79
CA GLY A 284 -12.96 3.59 -22.26
C GLY A 284 -14.16 3.40 -23.21
N CYS A 285 -13.93 3.31 -24.53
CA CYS A 285 -15.00 3.07 -25.51
C CYS A 285 -15.48 1.62 -25.55
N MET A 286 -14.58 0.66 -25.26
CA MET A 286 -14.81 -0.78 -25.44
C MET A 286 -14.63 -1.55 -24.12
N GLY A 287 -14.57 -0.81 -23.02
CA GLY A 287 -14.20 -1.32 -21.70
C GLY A 287 -15.38 -1.83 -20.89
N GLU A 288 -15.04 -2.43 -19.75
CA GLU A 288 -15.96 -3.09 -18.81
C GLU A 288 -17.02 -2.15 -18.21
N GLN A 289 -16.80 -0.82 -18.26
CA GLN A 289 -17.73 0.17 -17.70
C GLN A 289 -19.14 0.09 -18.33
N GLY A 290 -19.23 -0.28 -19.61
CA GLY A 290 -20.52 -0.55 -20.25
C GLY A 290 -21.27 -1.68 -19.54
N ALA A 291 -20.60 -2.80 -19.28
CA ALA A 291 -21.18 -3.94 -18.57
C ALA A 291 -21.53 -3.59 -17.09
N GLU A 292 -20.67 -2.84 -16.40
CA GLU A 292 -20.96 -2.36 -15.04
C GLU A 292 -22.21 -1.47 -14.99
N SER A 293 -22.38 -0.58 -15.98
CA SER A 293 -23.57 0.26 -16.08
C SER A 293 -24.85 -0.55 -16.34
N LEU A 294 -24.74 -1.64 -17.11
CA LEU A 294 -25.84 -2.58 -17.32
C LEU A 294 -26.25 -3.22 -16.00
N HIS A 295 -25.30 -3.67 -15.16
CA HIS A 295 -25.63 -4.23 -13.84
C HIS A 295 -26.44 -3.26 -12.97
N ALA A 296 -26.05 -1.98 -12.92
CA ALA A 296 -26.81 -0.97 -12.19
C ALA A 296 -28.22 -0.76 -12.78
N SER A 297 -28.34 -0.73 -14.10
CA SER A 297 -29.62 -0.64 -14.81
C SER A 297 -30.55 -1.81 -14.49
N PHE A 298 -30.02 -3.04 -14.53
CA PHE A 298 -30.75 -4.25 -14.18
C PHE A 298 -31.18 -4.25 -12.70
N ASN A 299 -30.30 -3.91 -11.77
CA ASN A 299 -30.64 -3.82 -10.34
C ASN A 299 -31.75 -2.80 -10.06
N ASN A 300 -31.76 -1.67 -10.79
CA ASN A 300 -32.83 -0.67 -10.69
C ASN A 300 -34.15 -1.20 -11.24
N ALA A 301 -34.12 -1.85 -12.41
CA ALA A 301 -35.30 -2.46 -13.01
C ALA A 301 -35.86 -3.58 -12.13
N GLU A 302 -35.02 -4.47 -11.61
CA GLU A 302 -35.44 -5.55 -10.70
C GLU A 302 -36.12 -5.00 -9.44
N ARG A 303 -35.58 -3.93 -8.83
CA ARG A 303 -36.21 -3.28 -7.67
C ARG A 303 -37.61 -2.77 -7.99
N ALA A 304 -37.81 -2.18 -9.17
CA ALA A 304 -39.12 -1.67 -9.59
C ALA A 304 -40.16 -2.78 -9.79
N TYR A 305 -39.73 -4.00 -10.11
CA TYR A 305 -40.59 -5.15 -10.36
C TYR A 305 -40.51 -6.23 -9.27
N ASN A 306 -39.95 -5.91 -8.10
CA ASN A 306 -39.71 -6.89 -7.04
C ASN A 306 -40.99 -7.55 -6.51
N ASN A 307 -42.13 -6.83 -6.58
CA ASN A 307 -43.43 -7.32 -6.15
C ASN A 307 -44.07 -8.34 -7.11
N MET A 308 -43.46 -8.62 -8.27
CA MET A 308 -43.94 -9.66 -9.18
C MET A 308 -43.63 -11.06 -8.63
N VAL A 309 -44.70 -11.84 -8.43
CA VAL A 309 -44.66 -13.17 -7.81
C VAL A 309 -43.94 -14.20 -8.70
N TYR A 310 -44.19 -14.19 -10.01
CA TYR A 310 -43.63 -15.16 -10.93
C TYR A 310 -42.25 -14.74 -11.45
N ARG A 311 -41.22 -15.50 -11.08
CA ARG A 311 -39.81 -15.18 -11.40
C ARG A 311 -39.52 -15.05 -12.90
N VAL A 312 -40.07 -15.93 -13.73
CA VAL A 312 -39.85 -15.91 -15.19
C VAL A 312 -40.50 -14.68 -15.82
N GLU A 313 -41.70 -14.31 -15.38
CA GLU A 313 -42.40 -13.11 -15.85
C GLU A 313 -41.67 -11.84 -15.39
N ARG A 314 -41.18 -11.82 -14.14
CA ARG A 314 -40.37 -10.72 -13.62
C ARG A 314 -39.13 -10.50 -14.47
N LEU A 315 -38.38 -11.56 -14.79
CA LEU A 315 -37.20 -11.47 -15.67
C LEU A 315 -37.57 -10.98 -17.07
N ARG A 316 -38.68 -11.48 -17.65
CA ARG A 316 -39.17 -11.02 -18.96
C ARG A 316 -39.47 -9.52 -18.95
N VAL A 317 -40.17 -9.02 -17.94
CA VAL A 317 -40.52 -7.60 -17.80
C VAL A 317 -39.28 -6.74 -17.57
N VAL A 318 -38.33 -7.20 -16.75
CA VAL A 318 -37.03 -6.52 -16.54
C VAL A 318 -36.26 -6.38 -17.86
N LEU A 319 -36.18 -7.46 -18.65
CA LEU A 319 -35.51 -7.44 -19.97
C LEU A 319 -36.24 -6.53 -20.97
N GLN A 320 -37.57 -6.58 -21.02
CA GLN A 320 -38.38 -5.71 -21.88
C GLN A 320 -38.23 -4.24 -21.49
N ASN A 321 -38.28 -3.90 -20.20
CA ASN A 321 -38.08 -2.55 -19.72
C ASN A 321 -36.68 -2.03 -20.07
N HIS A 322 -35.66 -2.85 -19.88
CA HIS A 322 -34.29 -2.53 -20.25
C HIS A 322 -34.15 -2.29 -21.76
N HIS A 323 -34.73 -3.18 -22.59
CA HIS A 323 -34.72 -3.02 -24.04
C HIS A 323 -35.38 -1.72 -24.49
N LEU A 324 -36.57 -1.40 -23.96
CA LEU A 324 -37.29 -0.16 -24.27
C LEU A 324 -36.47 1.10 -23.93
N LYS A 325 -35.78 1.11 -22.78
CA LYS A 325 -34.93 2.23 -22.37
C LYS A 325 -33.74 2.47 -23.30
N LEU A 326 -33.25 1.42 -23.97
CA LEU A 326 -32.12 1.51 -24.89
C LEU A 326 -32.53 1.79 -26.33
N LEU A 327 -33.82 1.77 -26.67
CA LEU A 327 -34.27 2.05 -28.03
C LEU A 327 -34.01 3.53 -28.35
N PRO A 328 -33.19 3.84 -29.38
CA PRO A 328 -32.85 5.23 -29.72
C PRO A 328 -34.06 6.11 -29.99
N SER A 329 -35.12 5.52 -30.57
CA SER A 329 -36.39 6.18 -30.87
C SER A 329 -37.17 6.63 -29.64
N ILE A 330 -36.95 6.00 -28.49
CA ILE A 330 -37.58 6.36 -27.21
C ILE A 330 -36.71 7.38 -26.47
N THR A 331 -35.38 7.21 -26.48
CA THR A 331 -34.45 8.17 -25.86
C THR A 331 -34.58 9.56 -26.48
N SER A 332 -34.85 9.66 -27.79
CA SER A 332 -35.10 10.95 -28.47
C SER A 332 -36.39 11.66 -28.04
N LEU A 333 -37.28 10.98 -27.31
CA LEU A 333 -38.53 11.52 -26.80
C LEU A 333 -38.44 11.95 -25.32
N GLU A 334 -37.33 11.65 -24.63
CA GLU A 334 -37.13 12.12 -23.26
C GLU A 334 -36.94 13.65 -23.26
N PRO A 335 -37.74 14.40 -22.48
CA PRO A 335 -37.54 15.83 -22.37
C PRO A 335 -36.16 16.13 -21.75
N PRO A 336 -35.47 17.19 -22.20
CA PRO A 336 -34.15 17.52 -21.68
C PRO A 336 -34.21 17.71 -20.16
N PRO A 337 -33.16 17.27 -19.43
CA PRO A 337 -33.14 17.40 -17.99
C PRO A 337 -33.29 18.87 -17.58
N LEU A 338 -34.22 19.13 -16.66
CA LEU A 338 -34.39 20.46 -16.07
C LEU A 338 -33.05 20.89 -15.48
N LYS A 339 -32.48 22.00 -15.99
CA LYS A 339 -31.28 22.61 -15.41
C LYS A 339 -31.60 22.97 -13.96
N LYS A 340 -30.91 22.32 -13.02
CA LYS A 340 -30.91 22.72 -11.60
C LYS A 340 -29.96 23.86 -11.36
#